data_AF-A0A7I7URP7-F1
#
_entry.id   AF-A0A7I7URP7-F1
#
_cell.length_a   1.000
_cell.length_b   1.000
_cell.length_c   1.000
_cell.angle_alpha   90.00
_cell.angle_beta   90.00
_cell.angle_gamma   90.00
#
_symmetry.space_group_name_H-M   'P 1'
#
loop_
_entity.id
_entity.type
_entity.pdbx_description
1 polymer ?
#
loop_
_entity_poly.entity_id
_entity_poly.type
_entity_poly.pdbx_seq_one_letter_code
_entity_poly.pdbx_strand_id
1 'polypeptide(L)'
;MQWSDRISPGTIEQVRVGERNLVVYRGQGGRAHVADAVTPDRGLPLTEAEVVGDSLRSCIDGKIWPPGDSDGTAGDLRPLRRYPVSEQAGLILVGIGATESMAPALGDGGQQWTPVADEPTWVGEGSVQIALENLCDAHSLGYLLGGVTVSMPQVVSTAPGDLHMRCQVSDPDSGGAPAQKLDVRATSPGLMWIQTTSGAGVLFAVTPLDEHRVAIRACRAGRGDDGLDWSGCIARQVELTGLIRRVPVLVLSDEERQVADSVREWLGAVA
;
A
#
# COMPACT_ATOMS: atom_id res chain seq x y z
N MET A 1 -3.00 -17.63 5.49
CA MET A 1 -3.91 -16.77 6.29
C MET A 1 -3.86 -15.38 5.67
N GLN A 2 -4.98 -14.70 5.47
CA GLN A 2 -4.98 -13.32 4.97
C GLN A 2 -4.71 -12.34 6.13
N TRP A 3 -4.22 -11.13 5.85
CA TRP A 3 -3.98 -10.15 6.92
C TRP A 3 -5.28 -9.66 7.56
N SER A 4 -6.34 -9.50 6.77
CA SER A 4 -7.69 -9.19 7.26
C SER A 4 -8.19 -10.19 8.31
N ASP A 5 -7.79 -11.47 8.18
CA ASP A 5 -8.20 -12.55 9.08
C ASP A 5 -7.52 -12.47 10.46
N ARG A 6 -6.46 -11.65 10.61
CA ARG A 6 -5.80 -11.42 11.90
C ARG A 6 -6.74 -10.72 12.89
N ILE A 7 -7.67 -9.90 12.39
CA ILE A 7 -8.72 -9.28 13.20
C ILE A 7 -9.89 -10.26 13.32
N SER A 8 -9.89 -11.02 14.41
CA SER A 8 -10.98 -11.96 14.69
C SER A 8 -12.25 -11.23 15.16
N PRO A 9 -13.46 -11.78 14.92
CA PRO A 9 -14.69 -11.24 15.48
C PRO A 9 -14.57 -11.03 16.99
N GLY A 10 -14.97 -9.85 17.47
CA GLY A 10 -14.88 -9.50 18.89
C GLY A 10 -13.53 -8.90 19.33
N THR A 11 -12.51 -8.88 18.47
CA THR A 11 -11.19 -8.32 18.78
C THR A 11 -11.04 -6.89 18.31
N ILE A 12 -10.16 -6.16 18.99
CA ILE A 12 -9.75 -4.79 18.66
C ILE A 12 -8.24 -4.78 18.48
N GLU A 13 -7.77 -4.14 17.42
CA GLU A 13 -6.36 -3.86 17.17
C GLU A 13 -6.17 -2.35 17.02
N GLN A 14 -5.17 -1.80 17.69
CA GLN A 14 -4.78 -0.42 17.51
C GLN A 14 -3.84 -0.30 16.31
N VAL A 15 -4.12 0.65 15.41
CA VAL A 15 -3.26 0.96 14.28
C VAL A 15 -2.95 2.45 14.24
N ARG A 16 -1.74 2.79 13.81
CA ARG A 16 -1.33 4.17 13.56
C ARG A 16 -1.24 4.43 12.06
N VAL A 17 -1.88 5.50 11.60
CA VAL A 17 -1.80 5.97 10.21
C VAL A 17 -1.50 7.46 10.22
N GLY A 18 -0.25 7.81 9.92
CA GLY A 18 0.31 9.14 10.15
C GLY A 18 0.15 9.56 11.61
N GLU A 19 -0.44 10.73 11.85
CA GLU A 19 -0.70 11.23 13.21
C GLU A 19 -2.01 10.70 13.83
N ARG A 20 -2.72 9.80 13.15
CA ARG A 20 -3.99 9.24 13.65
C ARG A 20 -3.76 7.90 14.36
N ASN A 21 -4.33 7.79 15.55
CA ASN A 21 -4.50 6.53 16.25
C ASN A 21 -5.92 6.02 16.02
N LEU A 22 -6.03 4.84 15.43
CA LEU A 22 -7.28 4.22 15.06
C LEU A 22 -7.42 2.88 15.76
N VAL A 23 -8.67 2.45 15.93
CA VAL A 23 -9.01 1.07 16.30
C VAL A 23 -9.64 0.38 15.11
N VAL A 24 -9.11 -0.80 14.78
CA VAL A 24 -9.68 -1.73 13.81
C VAL A 24 -10.33 -2.85 14.61
N TYR A 25 -11.59 -3.16 14.32
CA TYR A 25 -12.30 -4.23 15.01
C TYR A 25 -13.25 -4.95 14.07
N ARG A 26 -13.58 -6.19 14.42
CA ARG A 26 -14.55 -6.99 13.66
C ARG A 26 -15.78 -7.24 14.50
N GLY A 27 -16.93 -6.80 14.00
CA GLY A 27 -18.23 -7.06 14.63
C GLY A 27 -18.58 -8.54 14.61
N GLN A 28 -19.63 -8.93 15.34
CA GLN A 28 -20.12 -10.32 15.35
C GLN A 28 -20.65 -10.75 13.97
N GLY A 29 -21.09 -9.80 13.14
CA GLY A 29 -21.42 -10.05 11.74
C GLY A 29 -20.22 -10.35 10.83
N GLY A 30 -19.00 -10.34 11.39
CA GLY A 30 -17.77 -10.68 10.68
C GLY A 30 -17.27 -9.58 9.75
N ARG A 31 -17.76 -8.34 9.84
CA ARG A 31 -17.29 -7.20 9.02
C ARG A 31 -16.25 -6.38 9.76
N ALA A 32 -15.21 -5.93 9.07
CA ALA A 32 -14.23 -5.01 9.62
C ALA A 32 -14.79 -3.58 9.73
N HIS A 33 -14.43 -2.90 10.82
CA HIS A 33 -14.78 -1.52 11.12
C HIS A 33 -13.55 -0.77 11.60
N VAL A 34 -13.50 0.54 11.31
CA VAL A 34 -12.43 1.41 11.77
C VAL A 34 -13.00 2.70 12.36
N ALA A 35 -12.47 3.11 13.49
CA ALA A 35 -12.85 4.32 14.21
C ALA A 35 -11.64 4.98 14.87
N ASP A 36 -11.80 6.23 15.32
CA ASP A 36 -10.79 6.87 16.18
C ASP A 36 -10.57 6.04 17.46
N ALA A 37 -9.32 5.97 17.92
CA ALA A 37 -8.94 5.17 19.09
C ALA A 37 -9.31 5.81 20.44
N VAL A 38 -10.06 6.92 20.44
CA VAL A 38 -10.45 7.65 21.64
C VAL A 38 -11.91 8.10 21.60
N THR A 39 -12.54 8.23 22.77
CA THR A 39 -13.93 8.71 22.85
C THR A 39 -14.03 10.21 22.52
N PRO A 40 -15.09 10.64 21.81
CA PRO A 40 -15.24 12.04 21.35
C PRO A 40 -15.60 13.04 22.46
N ASP A 41 -16.01 12.56 23.63
CA ASP A 41 -16.47 13.36 24.76
C ASP A 41 -15.36 13.66 25.78
N ARG A 42 -14.55 12.64 26.12
CA ARG A 42 -13.56 12.67 27.20
C ARG A 42 -12.16 12.24 26.76
N GLY A 43 -11.99 11.81 25.51
CA GLY A 43 -10.70 11.33 25.01
C GLY A 43 -10.23 10.03 25.66
N LEU A 44 -11.17 9.21 26.17
CA LEU A 44 -10.83 7.95 26.83
C LEU A 44 -10.36 6.93 25.77
N PRO A 45 -9.33 6.11 26.05
CA PRO A 45 -8.84 5.14 25.08
C PRO A 45 -9.88 4.06 24.78
N LEU A 46 -10.03 3.75 23.49
CA LEU A 46 -10.88 2.66 22.98
C LEU A 46 -10.07 1.41 22.59
N THR A 47 -8.76 1.41 22.84
CA THR A 47 -7.86 0.29 22.55
C THR A 47 -8.19 -0.96 23.36
N GLU A 48 -8.78 -0.77 24.55
CA GLU A 48 -9.25 -1.83 25.44
C GLU A 48 -10.78 -1.92 25.46
N ALA A 49 -11.48 -1.29 24.50
CA ALA A 49 -12.93 -1.36 24.41
C ALA A 49 -13.40 -2.81 24.14
N GLU A 50 -14.69 -3.03 24.32
CA GLU A 50 -15.34 -4.30 23.97
C GLU A 50 -16.20 -4.13 22.73
N VAL A 51 -16.15 -5.12 21.84
CA VAL A 51 -17.03 -5.18 20.67
C VAL A 51 -18.35 -5.85 21.05
N VAL A 52 -19.45 -5.10 21.01
CA VAL A 52 -20.80 -5.57 21.35
C VAL A 52 -21.69 -5.52 20.10
N GLY A 53 -21.93 -6.70 19.49
CA GLY A 53 -22.52 -6.76 18.15
C GLY A 53 -21.55 -6.14 17.14
N ASP A 54 -21.94 -5.03 16.52
CA ASP A 54 -21.09 -4.20 15.64
C ASP A 54 -20.74 -2.83 16.27
N SER A 55 -20.96 -2.70 17.59
CA SER A 55 -20.75 -1.48 18.37
C SER A 55 -19.46 -1.56 19.18
N LEU A 56 -18.90 -0.39 19.56
CA LEU A 56 -17.81 -0.30 20.53
C LEU A 56 -18.34 0.13 21.89
N ARG A 57 -17.97 -0.59 22.95
CA ARG A 57 -18.25 -0.24 24.34
C ARG A 57 -16.96 0.14 25.06
N SER A 58 -16.91 1.36 25.60
CA SER A 58 -15.82 1.78 26.48
C SER A 58 -15.83 0.96 27.77
N CYS A 59 -14.67 0.38 28.11
CA CYS A 59 -14.50 -0.38 29.35
C CYS A 59 -14.32 0.52 30.59
N ILE A 60 -14.13 1.83 30.40
CA ILE A 60 -13.90 2.78 31.49
C ILE A 60 -15.22 3.35 32.03
N ASP A 61 -16.12 3.76 31.13
CA ASP A 61 -17.37 4.44 31.48
C ASP A 61 -18.63 3.76 30.92
N GLY A 62 -18.47 2.61 30.27
CA GLY A 62 -19.57 1.75 29.83
C GLY A 62 -20.38 2.27 28.62
N LYS A 63 -19.99 3.41 28.05
CA LYS A 63 -20.70 4.02 26.91
C LYS A 63 -20.56 3.18 25.65
N ILE A 64 -21.60 3.16 24.83
CA ILE A 64 -21.68 2.34 23.61
C ILE A 64 -21.88 3.23 22.39
N TRP A 65 -21.03 3.05 21.37
CA TRP A 65 -21.14 3.69 20.07
C TRP A 65 -21.61 2.68 19.01
N PRO A 66 -22.88 2.75 18.56
CA PRO A 66 -23.45 1.83 17.58
C PRO A 66 -22.81 1.96 16.19
N PRO A 67 -22.99 0.97 15.29
CA PRO A 67 -22.54 1.06 13.90
C PRO A 67 -23.23 2.19 13.13
N GLY A 68 -22.44 2.99 12.41
CA GLY A 68 -22.91 4.09 11.57
C GLY A 68 -22.74 5.47 12.17
N ASP A 69 -23.01 6.51 11.37
CA ASP A 69 -23.02 7.92 11.77
C ASP A 69 -24.31 8.28 12.50
N SER A 70 -24.94 7.33 13.18
CA SER A 70 -26.20 7.60 13.86
C SER A 70 -25.95 8.70 14.89
N ASP A 71 -26.48 9.89 14.59
CA ASP A 71 -26.72 10.94 15.56
C ASP A 71 -27.32 10.26 16.78
N GLY A 72 -26.53 10.17 17.85
CA GLY A 72 -26.73 9.23 18.94
C GLY A 72 -28.20 9.11 19.35
N THR A 73 -28.86 8.03 18.93
CA THR A 73 -30.26 7.76 19.33
C THR A 73 -30.33 7.04 20.68
N ALA A 74 -29.28 7.17 21.50
CA ALA A 74 -29.28 6.77 22.89
C ALA A 74 -28.43 7.75 23.75
N GLY A 75 -28.99 8.94 24.01
CA GLY A 75 -28.43 9.91 24.97
C GLY A 75 -27.38 10.88 24.42
N ASP A 76 -26.89 11.78 25.28
CA ASP A 76 -25.94 12.90 25.06
C ASP A 76 -24.54 12.51 24.53
N LEU A 77 -24.42 11.44 23.75
CA LEU A 77 -23.17 10.94 23.22
C LEU A 77 -22.80 11.66 21.93
N ARG A 78 -21.63 12.30 21.95
CA ARG A 78 -21.00 12.80 20.72
C ARG A 78 -20.70 11.60 19.80
N PRO A 79 -20.89 11.76 18.47
CA PRO A 79 -20.62 10.68 17.52
C PRO A 79 -19.13 10.35 17.50
N LEU A 80 -18.81 9.06 17.48
CA LEU A 80 -17.45 8.57 17.29
C LEU A 80 -17.13 8.60 15.79
N ARG A 81 -16.02 9.23 15.42
CA ARG A 81 -15.59 9.24 14.02
C ARG A 81 -15.28 7.83 13.55
N ARG A 82 -15.91 7.43 12.45
CA ARG A 82 -15.69 6.17 11.75
C ARG A 82 -15.08 6.45 10.39
N TYR A 83 -14.44 5.44 9.81
CA TYR A 83 -13.81 5.54 8.51
C TYR A 83 -14.44 4.50 7.57
N PRO A 84 -14.62 4.82 6.28
CA PRO A 84 -15.07 3.84 5.29
C PRO A 84 -14.03 2.73 5.15
N VAL A 85 -14.50 1.49 5.20
CA VAL A 85 -13.67 0.29 5.13
C VAL A 85 -14.03 -0.53 3.89
N SER A 86 -13.02 -1.07 3.23
CA SER A 86 -13.17 -2.07 2.17
C SER A 86 -12.21 -3.24 2.44
N GLU A 87 -12.71 -4.47 2.41
CA GLU A 87 -11.88 -5.67 2.53
C GLU A 87 -11.61 -6.22 1.13
N GLN A 88 -10.35 -6.13 0.67
CA GLN A 88 -9.94 -6.55 -0.68
C GLN A 88 -8.53 -7.15 -0.61
N ALA A 89 -8.25 -8.18 -1.41
CA ALA A 89 -6.93 -8.81 -1.48
C ALA A 89 -6.35 -9.24 -0.10
N GLY A 90 -7.21 -9.58 0.86
CA GLY A 90 -6.81 -9.90 2.22
C GLY A 90 -6.28 -8.73 3.05
N LEU A 91 -6.56 -7.50 2.62
CA LEU A 91 -6.26 -6.25 3.31
C LEU A 91 -7.55 -5.60 3.83
N ILE A 92 -7.42 -4.83 4.90
CA ILE A 92 -8.43 -3.87 5.35
C ILE A 92 -7.99 -2.49 4.84
N LEU A 93 -8.68 -1.98 3.82
CA LEU A 93 -8.41 -0.66 3.24
C LEU A 93 -9.31 0.38 3.91
N VAL A 94 -8.71 1.49 4.34
CA VAL A 94 -9.39 2.55 5.09
C VAL A 94 -9.32 3.86 4.30
N GLY A 95 -10.46 4.48 4.03
CA GLY A 95 -10.49 5.80 3.40
C GLY A 95 -10.25 6.90 4.43
N ILE A 96 -9.16 7.66 4.27
CA ILE A 96 -8.78 8.77 5.16
C ILE A 96 -8.69 10.06 4.32
N GLY A 97 -9.53 11.06 4.58
CA GLY A 97 -9.49 12.33 3.85
C GLY A 97 -10.77 13.17 3.96
N ALA A 98 -10.83 14.28 3.23
CA ALA A 98 -12.01 15.17 3.17
C ALA A 98 -13.16 14.56 2.34
N THR A 99 -12.81 13.78 1.33
CA THR A 99 -13.71 12.87 0.63
C THR A 99 -13.42 11.47 1.16
N GLU A 100 -14.08 11.09 2.24
CA GLU A 100 -14.07 9.73 2.80
C GLU A 100 -14.79 8.78 1.82
N SER A 101 -14.15 8.55 0.68
CA SER A 101 -14.60 7.64 -0.36
C SER A 101 -14.03 6.25 -0.12
N MET A 102 -14.79 5.23 -0.53
CA MET A 102 -14.33 3.85 -0.51
C MET A 102 -13.01 3.72 -1.25
N ALA A 103 -12.10 2.87 -0.74
CA ALA A 103 -10.88 2.52 -1.45
C ALA A 103 -11.23 1.99 -2.86
N PRO A 104 -10.43 2.35 -3.88
CA PRO A 104 -10.66 1.92 -5.25
C PRO A 104 -10.71 0.40 -5.32
N ALA A 105 -11.63 -0.14 -6.11
CA ALA A 105 -11.68 -1.58 -6.35
C ALA A 105 -10.41 -2.03 -7.06
N LEU A 106 -9.70 -2.99 -6.47
CA LEU A 106 -8.69 -3.76 -7.19
C LEU A 106 -9.41 -4.42 -8.38
N GLY A 107 -9.10 -3.98 -9.60
CA GLY A 107 -9.67 -4.53 -10.84
C GLY A 107 -9.13 -5.92 -11.16
N ASP A 108 -8.97 -6.78 -10.16
CA ASP A 108 -8.22 -8.04 -10.18
C ASP A 108 -9.08 -9.25 -10.55
N GLY A 109 -10.37 -9.05 -10.82
CA GLY A 109 -11.29 -10.12 -11.22
C GLY A 109 -11.57 -11.15 -10.12
N GLY A 110 -11.37 -10.81 -8.84
CA GLY A 110 -11.60 -11.73 -7.72
C GLY A 110 -10.42 -12.66 -7.45
N GLN A 111 -9.21 -12.22 -7.83
CA GLN A 111 -8.01 -12.99 -7.61
C GLN A 111 -7.67 -13.13 -6.12
N GLN A 112 -7.18 -14.31 -5.74
CA GLN A 112 -6.71 -14.53 -4.37
C GLN A 112 -5.26 -14.02 -4.20
N TRP A 113 -5.12 -12.97 -3.42
CA TRP A 113 -3.83 -12.45 -2.97
C TRP A 113 -3.41 -13.12 -1.66
N THR A 114 -2.13 -13.48 -1.57
CA THR A 114 -1.54 -14.11 -0.40
C THR A 114 -0.46 -13.19 0.18
N PRO A 115 -0.52 -12.82 1.47
CA PRO A 115 0.55 -12.10 2.13
C PRO A 115 1.90 -12.79 1.96
N VAL A 116 2.95 -12.01 1.74
CA VAL A 116 4.31 -12.54 1.57
C VAL A 116 5.00 -12.74 2.93
N ALA A 117 4.57 -12.01 3.95
CA ALA A 117 5.02 -12.14 5.33
C ALA A 117 3.86 -11.83 6.30
N ASP A 118 3.96 -12.30 7.55
CA ASP A 118 2.94 -12.02 8.56
C ASP A 118 3.01 -10.57 9.06
N GLU A 119 4.20 -10.01 9.20
CA GLU A 119 4.47 -8.62 9.59
C GLU A 119 4.64 -7.70 8.38
N PRO A 120 4.65 -6.35 8.55
CA PRO A 120 5.01 -5.45 7.46
C PRO A 120 6.30 -5.92 6.82
N THR A 121 6.27 -6.12 5.51
CA THR A 121 7.41 -6.59 4.73
C THR A 121 8.59 -5.63 4.91
N TRP A 122 8.31 -4.35 5.16
CA TRP A 122 9.31 -3.36 5.50
C TRP A 122 8.74 -2.19 6.29
N VAL A 123 9.57 -1.57 7.13
CA VAL A 123 9.33 -0.27 7.74
C VAL A 123 10.60 0.56 7.58
N GLY A 124 10.48 1.80 7.13
CA GLY A 124 11.61 2.71 7.11
C GLY A 124 11.24 4.14 6.79
N GLU A 125 12.28 4.94 6.59
CA GLU A 125 12.12 6.38 6.43
C GLU A 125 11.77 6.77 4.99
N GLY A 126 10.80 7.66 4.82
CA GLY A 126 10.33 8.12 3.52
C GLY A 126 8.95 8.75 3.59
N SER A 127 8.54 9.38 2.50
CA SER A 127 7.14 9.70 2.26
C SER A 127 6.50 8.58 1.43
N VAL A 128 5.17 8.47 1.50
CA VAL A 128 4.44 7.49 0.67
C VAL A 128 4.67 7.76 -0.82
N GLN A 129 4.79 9.02 -1.21
CA GLN A 129 5.07 9.41 -2.59
C GLN A 129 6.39 8.80 -3.10
N ILE A 130 7.49 8.97 -2.36
CA ILE A 130 8.80 8.43 -2.77
C ILE A 130 8.76 6.91 -2.84
N ALA A 131 8.09 6.25 -1.88
CA ALA A 131 7.92 4.80 -1.91
C ALA A 131 7.16 4.34 -3.16
N LEU A 132 6.06 5.02 -3.52
CA LEU A 132 5.27 4.69 -4.72
C LEU A 132 6.03 4.98 -6.02
N GLU A 133 6.77 6.08 -6.10
CA GLU A 133 7.61 6.41 -7.26
C GLU A 133 8.67 5.32 -7.49
N ASN A 134 9.35 4.88 -6.43
CA ASN A 134 10.31 3.79 -6.51
C ASN A 134 9.68 2.46 -6.92
N LEU A 135 8.43 2.21 -6.48
CA LEU A 135 7.69 1.02 -6.88
C LEU A 135 7.26 1.08 -8.36
N CYS A 136 6.96 2.28 -8.88
CA CYS A 136 6.50 2.51 -10.25
C CYS A 136 7.62 2.67 -11.29
N ASP A 137 8.90 2.71 -10.88
CA ASP A 137 10.00 2.88 -11.83
C ASP A 137 10.23 1.61 -12.65
N ALA A 138 9.80 1.64 -13.91
CA ALA A 138 9.94 0.52 -14.82
C ALA A 138 11.40 0.16 -15.16
N HIS A 139 12.35 1.09 -15.02
CA HIS A 139 13.76 0.77 -15.24
C HIS A 139 14.28 -0.08 -14.08
N SER A 140 13.90 0.23 -12.84
CA SER A 140 14.19 -0.63 -11.69
C SER A 140 13.55 -2.01 -11.81
N LEU A 141 12.36 -2.15 -12.42
CA LEU A 141 11.66 -3.45 -12.55
C LEU A 141 12.50 -4.53 -13.23
N GLY A 142 13.34 -4.17 -14.20
CA GLY A 142 14.22 -5.13 -14.87
C GLY A 142 15.23 -5.76 -13.91
N TYR A 143 15.87 -4.94 -13.09
CA TYR A 143 16.79 -5.39 -12.04
C TYR A 143 16.06 -6.18 -10.94
N LEU A 144 14.88 -5.72 -10.57
CA LEU A 144 14.07 -6.31 -9.50
C LEU A 144 13.55 -7.71 -9.86
N LEU A 145 13.09 -7.91 -11.09
CA LEU A 145 12.52 -9.17 -11.58
C LEU A 145 13.56 -10.21 -12.02
N GLY A 146 14.86 -10.00 -11.73
CA GLY A 146 15.90 -11.00 -12.05
C GLY A 146 16.77 -10.69 -13.26
N GLY A 147 16.87 -9.42 -13.69
CA GLY A 147 17.67 -9.06 -14.87
C GLY A 147 16.90 -9.19 -16.18
N VAL A 148 15.58 -9.09 -16.13
CA VAL A 148 14.73 -9.11 -17.32
C VAL A 148 14.83 -7.78 -18.07
N THR A 149 14.64 -7.82 -19.38
CA THR A 149 14.51 -6.61 -20.19
C THR A 149 13.08 -6.09 -20.08
N VAL A 150 12.92 -4.80 -19.77
CA VAL A 150 11.63 -4.12 -19.70
C VAL A 150 11.49 -3.19 -20.90
N SER A 151 10.40 -3.31 -21.65
CA SER A 151 10.08 -2.37 -22.72
C SER A 151 9.77 -0.98 -22.15
N MET A 152 9.90 0.05 -22.98
CA MET A 152 9.43 1.40 -22.62
C MET A 152 7.97 1.35 -22.13
N PRO A 153 7.67 1.85 -20.92
CA PRO A 153 6.30 1.85 -20.40
C PRO A 153 5.39 2.74 -21.24
N GLN A 154 4.19 2.25 -21.50
CA GLN A 154 3.11 3.02 -22.08
C GLN A 154 2.15 3.44 -20.98
N VAL A 155 2.00 4.74 -20.78
CA VAL A 155 0.99 5.29 -19.87
C VAL A 155 -0.38 5.13 -20.52
N VAL A 156 -1.26 4.37 -19.87
CA VAL A 156 -2.62 4.05 -20.32
C VAL A 156 -3.64 5.03 -19.75
N SER A 157 -3.47 5.44 -18.49
CA SER A 157 -4.34 6.40 -17.79
C SER A 157 -3.55 7.15 -16.73
N THR A 158 -3.90 8.43 -16.57
CA THR A 158 -3.44 9.31 -15.48
C THR A 158 -4.61 10.07 -14.87
N ALA A 159 -5.77 9.41 -14.73
CA ALA A 159 -6.90 10.02 -14.03
C ALA A 159 -6.44 10.46 -12.62
N PRO A 160 -7.01 11.53 -12.04
CA PRO A 160 -6.55 12.01 -10.74
C PRO A 160 -6.53 10.89 -9.69
N GLY A 161 -5.35 10.61 -9.14
CA GLY A 161 -5.16 9.55 -8.15
C GLY A 161 -5.02 8.11 -8.70
N ASP A 162 -4.88 7.95 -10.02
CA ASP A 162 -4.66 6.68 -10.70
C ASP A 162 -3.54 6.81 -11.75
N LEU A 163 -2.53 5.96 -11.65
CA LEU A 163 -1.51 5.76 -12.67
C LEU A 163 -1.66 4.33 -13.19
N HIS A 164 -1.99 4.19 -14.47
CA HIS A 164 -1.98 2.90 -15.16
C HIS A 164 -0.93 2.91 -16.26
N MET A 165 0.05 2.01 -16.15
CA MET A 165 1.08 1.79 -17.17
C MET A 165 1.05 0.34 -17.67
N ARG A 166 1.52 0.15 -18.90
CA ARG A 166 1.78 -1.17 -19.47
C ARG A 166 3.20 -1.25 -19.99
N CYS A 167 3.88 -2.34 -19.68
CA CYS A 167 5.16 -2.67 -20.30
C CYS A 167 5.20 -4.16 -20.65
N GLN A 168 6.22 -4.55 -21.39
CA GLN A 168 6.54 -5.95 -21.66
C GLN A 168 7.83 -6.29 -20.96
N VAL A 169 7.89 -7.48 -20.38
CA VAL A 169 9.12 -8.04 -19.82
C VAL A 169 9.49 -9.30 -20.57
N SER A 170 10.75 -9.37 -20.94
CA SER A 170 11.34 -10.54 -21.59
C SER A 170 12.57 -10.95 -20.82
N ASP A 171 12.58 -12.19 -20.36
CA ASP A 171 13.77 -12.80 -19.77
C ASP A 171 14.70 -13.26 -20.91
N PRO A 172 15.89 -12.65 -21.06
CA PRO A 172 16.84 -13.01 -22.11
C PRO A 172 17.35 -14.46 -22.00
N ASP A 173 17.33 -15.05 -20.80
CA ASP A 173 17.84 -16.39 -20.53
C ASP A 173 16.75 -17.47 -20.65
N SER A 174 15.50 -17.08 -20.91
CA SER A 174 14.33 -17.98 -20.97
C SER A 174 14.27 -18.94 -22.17
N GLY A 175 15.30 -18.97 -23.01
CA GLY A 175 15.37 -19.89 -24.16
C GLY A 175 14.29 -19.63 -25.23
N GLY A 176 13.78 -18.39 -25.31
CA GLY A 176 12.75 -17.98 -26.28
C GLY A 176 11.32 -18.00 -25.75
N ALA A 177 11.12 -17.96 -24.44
CA ALA A 177 9.79 -17.76 -23.88
C ALA A 177 9.18 -16.41 -24.36
N PRO A 178 7.86 -16.36 -24.59
CA PRO A 178 7.22 -15.13 -25.04
C PRO A 178 7.32 -14.04 -23.98
N ALA A 179 7.54 -12.80 -24.42
CA ALA A 179 7.52 -11.64 -23.55
C ALA A 179 6.17 -11.56 -22.81
N GLN A 180 6.23 -11.38 -21.49
CA GLN A 180 5.07 -11.20 -20.64
C GLN A 180 4.63 -9.74 -20.67
N LYS A 181 3.32 -9.51 -20.73
CA LYS A 181 2.76 -8.15 -20.59
C LYS A 181 2.52 -7.88 -19.12
N LEU A 182 3.03 -6.76 -18.62
CA LEU A 182 2.76 -6.25 -17.29
C LEU A 182 1.76 -5.10 -17.35
N ASP A 183 0.74 -5.18 -16.52
CA ASP A 183 -0.09 -4.06 -16.12
C ASP A 183 0.40 -3.57 -14.74
N VAL A 184 0.84 -2.32 -14.70
CA VAL A 184 1.28 -1.63 -13.48
C VAL A 184 0.22 -0.59 -13.14
N ARG A 185 -0.32 -0.64 -11.93
CA ARG A 185 -1.33 0.31 -11.46
C ARG A 185 -1.00 0.83 -10.08
N ALA A 186 -1.05 2.14 -9.90
CA ALA A 186 -0.98 2.79 -8.61
C ALA A 186 -2.25 3.63 -8.42
N THR A 187 -3.05 3.29 -7.42
CA THR A 187 -4.33 3.96 -7.14
C THR A 187 -4.36 4.46 -5.71
N SER A 188 -4.82 5.69 -5.49
CA SER A 188 -4.86 6.32 -4.15
C SER A 188 -3.44 6.41 -3.53
N PRO A 189 -3.15 7.28 -2.54
CA PRO A 189 -1.76 7.54 -2.17
C PRO A 189 -1.20 6.44 -1.24
N GLY A 190 -1.23 5.18 -1.66
CA GLY A 190 -0.66 4.06 -0.90
C GLY A 190 -0.93 2.67 -1.43
N LEU A 191 -1.54 2.49 -2.60
CA LEU A 191 -1.79 1.15 -3.17
C LEU A 191 -1.23 1.05 -4.57
N MET A 192 -0.47 -0.01 -4.82
CA MET A 192 0.09 -0.31 -6.13
C MET A 192 0.08 -1.80 -6.41
N TRP A 193 -0.18 -2.21 -7.63
CA TRP A 193 0.04 -3.58 -8.06
C TRP A 193 0.69 -3.66 -9.43
N ILE A 194 1.41 -4.76 -9.62
CA ILE A 194 2.04 -5.16 -10.86
C ILE A 194 1.54 -6.56 -11.15
N GLN A 195 1.00 -6.78 -12.34
CA GLN A 195 0.39 -8.04 -12.70
C GLN A 195 0.67 -8.40 -14.15
N THR A 196 0.88 -9.68 -14.42
CA THR A 196 0.92 -10.21 -15.78
C THR A 196 -0.48 -10.45 -16.31
N THR A 197 -0.60 -10.58 -17.64
CA THR A 197 -1.87 -11.00 -18.26
C THR A 197 -2.33 -12.40 -17.86
N SER A 198 -1.45 -13.27 -17.35
CA SER A 198 -1.81 -14.58 -16.81
C SER A 198 -2.40 -14.49 -15.39
N GLY A 199 -2.32 -13.30 -14.78
CA GLY A 199 -2.83 -13.01 -13.46
C GLY A 199 -1.74 -13.03 -12.38
N ALA A 200 -0.55 -13.58 -12.61
CA ALA A 200 0.50 -13.58 -11.58
C ALA A 200 1.02 -12.17 -11.31
N GLY A 201 1.34 -11.86 -10.05
CA GLY A 201 1.76 -10.49 -9.72
C GLY A 201 1.99 -10.21 -8.23
N VAL A 202 2.22 -8.94 -7.95
CA VAL A 202 2.47 -8.39 -6.61
C VAL A 202 1.61 -7.15 -6.37
N LEU A 203 1.10 -7.03 -5.15
CA LEU A 203 0.36 -5.88 -4.63
C LEU A 203 1.15 -5.33 -3.45
N PHE A 204 1.44 -4.03 -3.50
CA PHE A 204 2.07 -3.27 -2.44
C PHE A 204 1.06 -2.30 -1.82
N ALA A 205 0.95 -2.36 -0.49
CA ALA A 205 0.25 -1.38 0.32
C ALA A 205 1.27 -0.59 1.15
N VAL A 206 1.37 0.71 0.90
CA VAL A 206 2.24 1.66 1.57
C VAL A 206 1.40 2.46 2.56
N THR A 207 1.70 2.34 3.85
CA THR A 207 0.99 3.02 4.93
C THR A 207 1.92 4.07 5.56
N PRO A 208 1.54 5.36 5.64
CA PRO A 208 2.29 6.32 6.41
C PRO A 208 2.17 6.00 7.90
N LEU A 209 3.29 5.92 8.61
CA LEU A 209 3.31 5.74 10.07
C LEU A 209 3.40 7.08 10.80
N ASP A 210 4.13 8.03 10.23
CA ASP A 210 4.28 9.43 10.67
C ASP A 210 4.81 10.28 9.49
N GLU A 211 5.22 11.53 9.75
CA GLU A 211 5.75 12.45 8.73
C GLU A 211 7.03 11.95 8.03
N HIS A 212 7.72 10.96 8.60
CA HIS A 212 9.04 10.53 8.13
C HIS A 212 9.14 9.04 7.86
N ARG A 213 8.14 8.23 8.23
CA ARG A 213 8.19 6.78 8.12
C ARG A 213 6.97 6.21 7.41
N VAL A 214 7.23 5.14 6.66
CA VAL A 214 6.20 4.33 6.00
C VAL A 214 6.42 2.86 6.30
N ALA A 215 5.32 2.11 6.28
CA ALA A 215 5.32 0.66 6.27
C ALA A 215 4.89 0.15 4.90
N ILE A 216 5.58 -0.85 4.37
CA ILE A 216 5.23 -1.52 3.11
C ILE A 216 4.79 -2.94 3.42
N ARG A 217 3.64 -3.31 2.88
CA ARG A 217 3.05 -4.65 2.91
C ARG A 217 2.94 -5.17 1.50
N ALA A 218 3.50 -6.36 1.23
CA ALA A 218 3.39 -7.03 -0.05
C ALA A 218 2.48 -8.27 0.01
N CYS A 219 1.55 -8.38 -0.93
CA CYS A 219 0.85 -9.62 -1.26
C CYS A 219 1.28 -10.09 -2.65
N ARG A 220 1.25 -11.40 -2.88
CA ARG A 220 1.45 -12.01 -4.19
C ARG A 220 0.20 -12.70 -4.68
N ALA A 221 0.02 -12.77 -6.00
CA ALA A 221 -1.03 -13.54 -6.62
C ALA A 221 -0.50 -14.45 -7.71
N GLY A 222 -1.17 -15.59 -7.93
CA GLY A 222 -0.74 -16.64 -8.86
C GLY A 222 0.35 -17.56 -8.30
N ARG A 223 0.48 -18.74 -8.92
CA ARG A 223 1.70 -19.55 -8.84
C ARG A 223 2.59 -19.03 -9.97
N GLY A 224 3.83 -18.66 -9.70
CA GLY A 224 4.76 -18.03 -10.66
C GLY A 224 5.17 -18.89 -11.86
N ASP A 225 4.21 -19.54 -12.51
CA ASP A 225 4.36 -20.33 -13.73
C ASP A 225 4.60 -19.41 -14.95
N ASP A 226 4.59 -18.09 -14.75
CA ASP A 226 5.02 -17.06 -15.69
C ASP A 226 6.56 -16.91 -15.76
N GLY A 227 7.30 -17.64 -14.92
CA GLY A 227 8.76 -17.68 -14.93
C GLY A 227 9.42 -16.45 -14.31
N LEU A 228 8.65 -15.54 -13.71
CA LEU A 228 9.17 -14.32 -13.08
C LEU A 228 9.44 -14.51 -11.59
N ASP A 229 10.56 -13.97 -11.12
CA ASP A 229 10.94 -14.00 -9.70
C ASP A 229 10.21 -12.93 -8.89
N TRP A 230 8.91 -13.13 -8.67
CA TRP A 230 8.08 -12.23 -7.86
C TRP A 230 8.54 -12.14 -6.40
N SER A 231 9.16 -13.21 -5.87
CA SER A 231 9.62 -13.23 -4.48
C SER A 231 10.91 -12.40 -4.32
N GLY A 232 11.86 -12.55 -5.25
CA GLY A 232 13.05 -11.71 -5.33
C GLY A 232 12.73 -10.26 -5.67
N CYS A 233 11.73 -10.02 -6.52
CA CYS A 233 11.23 -8.67 -6.80
C CYS A 233 10.80 -7.95 -5.53
N ILE A 234 10.02 -8.61 -4.67
CA ILE A 234 9.57 -8.04 -3.39
C ILE A 234 10.76 -7.76 -2.47
N ALA A 235 11.66 -8.73 -2.30
CA ALA A 235 12.82 -8.58 -1.43
C ALA A 235 13.74 -7.43 -1.87
N ARG A 236 14.08 -7.37 -3.16
CA ARG A 236 14.95 -6.31 -3.71
C ARG A 236 14.26 -4.95 -3.71
N GLN A 237 12.95 -4.89 -3.93
CA GLN A 237 12.20 -3.63 -3.88
C GLN A 237 12.20 -3.04 -2.47
N VAL A 238 12.04 -3.90 -1.46
CA VAL A 238 12.16 -3.53 -0.05
C VAL A 238 13.57 -3.03 0.26
N GLU A 239 14.61 -3.71 -0.22
CA GLU A 239 16.00 -3.29 -0.04
C GLU A 239 16.31 -1.95 -0.73
N LEU A 240 15.92 -1.76 -2.00
CA LEU A 240 16.12 -0.52 -2.74
C LEU A 240 15.42 0.66 -2.05
N THR A 241 14.18 0.46 -1.59
CA THR A 241 13.44 1.50 -0.87
C THR A 241 14.16 1.88 0.44
N GLY A 242 14.84 0.95 1.10
CA GLY A 242 15.68 1.22 2.26
C GLY A 242 17.07 1.81 1.97
N LEU A 243 17.64 1.54 0.79
CA LEU A 243 18.98 1.97 0.39
C LEU A 243 19.03 3.41 -0.14
N ILE A 244 17.96 3.88 -0.81
CA ILE A 244 17.92 5.20 -1.47
C ILE A 244 18.09 6.38 -0.50
N ARG A 245 17.94 6.19 0.83
CA ARG A 245 18.29 7.21 1.84
C ARG A 245 19.68 7.08 2.45
N ARG A 246 20.39 5.97 2.26
CA ARG A 246 21.76 5.81 2.79
C ARG A 246 22.83 6.26 1.81
N VAL A 247 22.49 6.47 0.54
CA VAL A 247 23.46 6.92 -0.46
C VAL A 247 22.79 7.87 -1.47
N PRO A 248 23.28 9.11 -1.66
CA PRO A 248 22.88 9.93 -2.79
C PRO A 248 23.60 9.37 -4.03
N VAL A 249 23.10 8.28 -4.62
CA VAL A 249 23.65 7.78 -5.89
C VAL A 249 22.75 8.19 -7.03
N LEU A 250 23.13 9.30 -7.66
CA LEU A 250 22.97 9.42 -9.10
C LEU A 250 23.88 8.35 -9.72
N VAL A 251 23.33 7.21 -10.13
CA VAL A 251 24.04 6.30 -11.04
C VAL A 251 23.88 6.92 -12.42
N LEU A 252 24.74 7.87 -12.76
CA LEU A 252 24.91 8.30 -14.14
C LEU A 252 25.70 7.19 -14.84
N SER A 253 25.19 6.69 -15.97
CA SER A 253 26.04 5.97 -16.91
C SER A 253 27.22 6.86 -17.32
N ASP A 254 28.32 6.26 -17.81
CA ASP A 254 29.51 7.04 -18.22
C ASP A 254 29.16 8.09 -19.29
N GLU A 255 28.16 7.82 -20.14
CA GLU A 255 27.63 8.78 -21.12
C GLU A 255 26.86 9.92 -20.46
N GLU A 256 25.98 9.64 -19.49
CA GLU A 256 25.22 10.67 -18.78
C GLU A 256 26.10 11.54 -17.87
N ARG A 257 27.21 10.97 -17.37
CA ARG A 257 28.25 11.71 -16.63
C ARG A 257 28.95 12.73 -17.53
N GLN A 258 29.27 12.32 -18.76
CA GLN A 258 29.91 13.19 -19.75
C GLN A 258 28.97 14.34 -20.20
N VAL A 259 27.68 14.07 -20.30
CA VAL A 259 26.65 15.10 -20.57
C VAL A 259 26.51 16.06 -19.38
N ALA A 260 26.45 15.55 -18.15
CA ALA A 260 26.33 16.38 -16.95
C ALA A 260 27.57 17.29 -16.74
N ASP A 261 28.77 16.78 -17.01
CA ASP A 261 30.01 17.56 -16.93
C ASP A 261 30.08 18.61 -18.04
N SER A 262 29.65 18.27 -19.27
CA SER A 262 29.56 19.23 -20.38
C SER A 262 28.55 20.36 -20.11
N VAL A 263 27.43 20.05 -19.46
CA VAL A 263 26.41 21.04 -19.06
C VAL A 263 26.93 21.94 -17.94
N ARG A 264 27.68 21.41 -16.96
CA ARG A 264 28.33 22.22 -15.92
C ARG A 264 29.38 23.15 -16.48
N GLU A 265 30.20 22.67 -17.41
CA GLU A 265 31.24 23.47 -18.05
C GLU A 265 30.62 24.59 -18.91
N TRP A 266 29.51 24.30 -19.60
CA TRP A 266 28.73 25.31 -20.32
C TRP A 266 28.08 26.34 -19.39
N LEU A 267 27.48 25.91 -18.28
CA LEU A 267 26.86 26.82 -17.30
C LEU A 267 27.91 27.66 -16.53
N GLY A 268 29.11 27.12 -16.30
CA GLY A 268 30.23 27.85 -15.70
C GLY A 268 30.89 28.85 -16.64
N ALA A 269 30.74 28.69 -17.96
CA ALA A 269 31.22 29.64 -18.96
C ALA A 269 30.22 30.77 -19.29
N VAL A 270 28.97 30.66 -18.82
CA VAL A 270 27.88 31.63 -19.04
C VAL A 270 27.59 32.47 -17.78
N ALA A 271 28.35 32.26 -16.69
CA ALA A 271 28.36 33.09 -15.49
C ALA A 271 29.59 33.99 -15.44
#